data_AF-A0A4Q3UGZ3-F1
#
_entry.id   AF-A0A4Q3UGZ3-F1
#
_cell.length_a   1.000
_cell.length_b   1.000
_cell.length_c   1.000
_cell.angle_alpha   90.00
_cell.angle_beta   90.00
_cell.angle_gamma   90.00
#
_symmetry.space_group_name_H-M   'P 1'
#
loop_
_entity.id
_entity.type
_entity.pdbx_description
1 polymer ?
#
loop_
_entity_poly.entity_id
_entity_poly.type
_entity_poly.pdbx_seq_one_letter_code
_entity_poly.pdbx_strand_id
1 'polypeptide(L)'
;MRQRWPLLVVPIVLVGFALAPRVWRLGEVRDGKRLVSTGQTLTLDPKAIDLPARGLDMALSSDGATAFVKTARGVAKVDLASGKVLAEARLQRGGSMCGIDITEAGVLVT
;
A
#
# COMPACT_ATOMS: atom_id res chain seq x y z
N MET A 1 15.80 -15.92 -62.28
CA MET A 1 15.68 -14.75 -61.39
C MET A 1 15.24 -15.24 -60.01
N ARG A 2 16.14 -15.30 -59.03
CA ARG A 2 15.84 -15.73 -57.65
C ARG A 2 15.88 -14.49 -56.74
N GLN A 3 14.72 -14.07 -56.27
CA GLN A 3 14.59 -12.95 -55.34
C GLN A 3 15.03 -13.44 -53.94
N ARG A 4 16.24 -13.04 -53.53
CA ARG A 4 16.77 -13.28 -52.18
C ARG A 4 16.29 -12.13 -51.29
N TRP A 5 15.33 -12.39 -50.42
CA TRP A 5 15.08 -11.53 -49.25
C TRP A 5 15.58 -12.28 -48.02
N PRO A 6 16.77 -11.98 -47.48
CA PRO A 6 17.13 -12.50 -46.18
C PRO A 6 17.22 -11.39 -45.13
N LEU A 7 16.65 -11.68 -43.96
CA LEU A 7 17.27 -11.47 -42.66
C LEU A 7 17.26 -10.08 -41.99
N LEU A 8 16.72 -9.01 -42.58
CA LEU A 8 16.73 -7.69 -41.91
C LEU A 8 15.58 -7.42 -40.93
N VAL A 9 14.54 -8.24 -40.89
CA VAL A 9 13.39 -8.03 -39.98
C VAL A 9 13.63 -8.64 -38.58
N VAL A 10 14.47 -9.67 -38.48
CA VAL A 10 14.71 -10.40 -37.23
C VAL A 10 15.53 -9.61 -36.18
N PRO A 11 16.58 -8.83 -36.50
CA PRO A 11 17.37 -8.17 -35.45
C PRO A 11 16.65 -6.97 -34.82
N ILE A 12 15.71 -6.32 -35.53
CA ILE A 12 15.02 -5.12 -35.01
C ILE A 12 14.02 -5.49 -33.89
N VAL A 13 13.37 -6.66 -34.00
CA VAL A 13 12.40 -7.11 -32.98
C VAL A 13 13.10 -7.56 -31.68
N LEU A 14 14.32 -8.10 -31.77
CA LEU A 14 15.09 -8.54 -30.59
C LEU A 14 15.69 -7.37 -29.79
N VAL A 15 16.11 -6.29 -30.47
CA VAL A 15 16.66 -5.10 -29.78
C VAL A 15 15.57 -4.29 -29.07
N GLY A 16 14.35 -4.24 -29.62
CA GLY A 16 13.23 -3.52 -29.01
C GLY A 16 12.77 -4.08 -27.64
N PHE A 17 12.86 -5.39 -27.44
CA PHE A 17 12.50 -6.02 -26.16
C PHE A 17 13.55 -5.79 -25.06
N ALA A 18 14.83 -5.64 -25.42
CA ALA A 18 15.91 -5.42 -24.45
C ALA A 18 15.93 -3.99 -23.87
N LEU A 19 15.27 -3.04 -24.55
CA LEU A 19 15.19 -1.63 -24.16
C LEU A 19 13.85 -1.23 -23.56
N ALA A 20 12.96 -2.18 -23.26
CA ALA A 20 11.75 -1.88 -22.53
C ALA A 20 12.13 -1.16 -21.21
N PRO A 21 11.67 0.08 -20.97
CA PRO A 21 11.96 0.76 -19.72
C PRO A 21 11.52 -0.17 -18.59
N ARG A 22 12.39 -0.40 -17.62
CA ARG A 22 12.03 -1.15 -16.41
C ARG A 22 10.92 -0.35 -15.73
N VAL A 23 9.67 -0.71 -16.02
CA VAL A 23 8.51 -0.16 -15.35
C VAL A 23 8.57 -0.71 -13.94
N TRP A 24 9.03 0.13 -13.02
CA TRP A 24 9.07 -0.21 -11.62
C TRP A 24 7.63 -0.44 -11.15
N ARG A 25 7.32 -1.67 -10.71
CA ARG A 25 6.05 -1.93 -10.06
C ARG A 25 6.12 -1.36 -8.65
N LEU A 26 5.15 -0.51 -8.32
CA LEU A 26 4.93 -0.08 -6.94
C LEU A 26 4.64 -1.31 -6.08
N GLY A 27 5.18 -1.33 -4.87
CA GLY A 27 5.08 -2.47 -3.97
C GLY A 27 6.40 -3.16 -3.75
N GLU A 28 6.40 -4.49 -3.78
CA GLU A 28 7.51 -5.30 -3.31
C GLU A 28 8.76 -5.14 -4.18
N VAL A 29 9.83 -4.68 -3.54
CA VAL A 29 11.19 -4.71 -4.05
C VAL A 29 11.88 -5.88 -3.35
N ARG A 30 12.86 -6.50 -4.02
CA ARG A 30 13.70 -7.54 -3.40
C ARG A 30 14.24 -7.07 -2.03
N ASP A 31 14.41 -8.02 -1.11
CA ASP A 31 15.05 -7.85 0.20
C ASP A 31 14.23 -7.04 1.23
N GLY A 32 12.91 -7.28 1.30
CA GLY A 32 12.04 -6.68 2.34
C GLY A 32 11.84 -5.17 2.19
N LYS A 33 12.15 -4.64 1.01
CA LYS A 33 12.03 -3.24 0.67
C LYS A 33 10.75 -3.00 -0.12
N ARG A 34 10.15 -1.83 0.04
CA ARG A 34 8.94 -1.43 -0.69
C ARG A 34 9.20 -0.15 -1.47
N LEU A 35 8.96 -0.19 -2.78
CA LEU A 35 8.96 1.01 -3.62
C LEU A 35 7.62 1.71 -3.48
N VAL A 36 7.66 2.97 -3.07
CA VAL A 36 6.47 3.84 -2.97
C VAL A 36 6.37 4.77 -4.19
N SER A 37 5.22 5.41 -4.36
CA SER A 37 4.89 6.25 -5.53
C SER A 37 5.81 7.45 -5.72
N THR A 38 6.54 7.85 -4.69
CA THR A 38 7.56 8.91 -4.73
C THR A 38 8.90 8.43 -5.32
N GLY A 39 9.02 7.15 -5.69
CA GLY A 39 10.29 6.54 -6.14
C GLY A 39 11.24 6.17 -5.00
N GLN A 40 10.82 6.40 -3.74
CA GLN A 40 11.60 6.04 -2.56
C GLN A 40 11.48 4.54 -2.28
N THR A 41 12.56 3.96 -1.78
CA THR A 41 12.57 2.59 -1.30
C THR A 41 12.56 2.60 0.22
N LEU A 42 11.49 2.06 0.82
CA LEU A 42 11.33 1.96 2.26
C LEU A 42 11.76 0.58 2.72
N THR A 43 12.59 0.50 3.76
CA THR A 43 12.80 -0.76 4.48
C THR A 43 11.63 -0.90 5.45
N LEU A 44 10.81 -1.92 5.27
CA LEU A 44 9.69 -2.14 6.18
C LEU A 44 10.24 -2.71 7.49
N ASP A 45 9.86 -2.09 8.61
CA ASP A 45 10.00 -2.74 9.91
C ASP A 45 9.15 -4.02 9.86
N PRO A 46 9.66 -5.19 10.31
CA PRO A 46 8.86 -6.41 10.41
C PRO A 46 7.58 -6.25 11.27
N LYS A 47 7.46 -5.17 12.04
CA LYS A 47 6.24 -4.78 12.77
C LYS A 47 5.25 -3.96 11.93
N ALA A 48 5.47 -3.79 10.63
CA ALA A 48 4.52 -3.13 9.75
C ALA A 48 3.19 -3.91 9.73
N ILE A 49 2.08 -3.19 9.91
CA ILE A 49 0.74 -3.75 9.98
C ILE A 49 0.02 -3.51 8.66
N ASP A 50 -0.45 -4.58 8.03
CA ASP A 50 -1.28 -4.48 6.83
C ASP A 50 -2.69 -4.04 7.19
N LEU A 51 -3.10 -2.91 6.61
CA LEU A 51 -4.43 -2.34 6.79
C LEU A 51 -5.37 -2.77 5.66
N PRO A 52 -6.68 -2.89 5.93
CA PRO A 52 -7.66 -3.33 4.94
C PRO A 52 -7.89 -2.30 3.80
N ALA A 53 -7.45 -1.06 3.99
CA ALA A 53 -7.48 0.02 3.02
C ALA A 53 -6.42 1.08 3.37
N ARG A 54 -6.28 2.11 2.52
CA ARG A 54 -5.39 3.25 2.77
C ARG A 54 -5.68 3.87 4.13
N GLY A 55 -4.71 3.83 5.05
CA GLY A 55 -4.75 4.55 6.31
C GLY A 55 -4.72 6.06 6.07
N LEU A 56 -5.49 6.79 6.87
CA LEU A 56 -5.69 8.24 6.75
C LEU A 56 -5.41 8.98 8.06
N ASP A 57 -5.76 8.36 9.19
CA ASP A 57 -5.55 8.91 10.53
C ASP A 57 -5.55 7.78 11.58
N MET A 58 -5.04 8.02 12.79
CA MET A 58 -4.97 7.00 13.85
C MET A 58 -5.03 7.61 15.25
N ALA A 59 -5.75 6.94 16.15
CA ALA A 59 -5.76 7.24 17.59
C ALA A 59 -5.41 5.98 18.41
N LEU A 60 -4.79 6.16 19.57
CA LEU A 60 -4.40 5.08 20.49
C LEU A 60 -5.34 5.03 21.69
N SER A 61 -5.68 3.81 22.13
CA SER A 61 -6.32 3.63 23.43
C SER A 61 -5.40 4.16 24.54
N SER A 62 -5.98 4.54 25.67
CA SER A 62 -5.25 5.12 26.81
C SER A 62 -4.18 4.19 27.39
N ASP A 63 -4.38 2.87 27.28
CA ASP A 63 -3.42 1.84 27.68
C ASP A 63 -2.35 1.56 26.61
N GLY A 64 -2.45 2.17 25.43
CA GLY A 64 -1.54 1.98 24.30
C GLY A 64 -1.57 0.58 23.66
N ALA A 65 -2.52 -0.29 24.05
CA ALA A 65 -2.58 -1.66 23.53
C ALA A 65 -3.30 -1.76 22.18
N THR A 66 -4.22 -0.82 21.91
CA THR A 66 -5.06 -0.82 20.70
C THR A 66 -4.85 0.47 19.91
N ALA A 67 -4.68 0.33 18.60
CA ALA A 67 -4.82 1.44 17.66
C ALA A 67 -6.17 1.38 16.95
N PHE A 68 -6.79 2.53 16.77
CA PHE A 68 -7.94 2.70 15.89
C PHE A 68 -7.50 3.51 14.69
N VAL A 69 -7.48 2.86 13.53
CA VAL A 69 -6.97 3.45 12.29
C VAL A 69 -8.14 3.80 11.40
N LYS A 70 -8.31 5.09 11.13
CA LYS A 70 -9.22 5.55 10.10
C LYS A 70 -8.62 5.23 8.74
N THR A 71 -9.38 4.53 7.92
CA THR A 71 -9.02 4.14 6.56
C THR A 71 -9.99 4.76 5.56
N ALA A 72 -9.68 4.64 4.27
CA ALA A 72 -10.59 5.06 3.20
C ALA A 72 -11.95 4.31 3.19
N ARG A 73 -12.11 3.21 3.95
CA ARG A 73 -13.36 2.42 4.02
C ARG A 73 -14.13 2.58 5.33
N GLY A 74 -13.44 2.98 6.40
CA GLY A 74 -13.99 2.92 7.75
C GLY A 74 -12.92 3.02 8.82
N VAL A 75 -13.19 2.51 10.02
CA VAL A 75 -12.24 2.44 11.14
C VAL A 75 -11.85 1.00 11.39
N ALA A 76 -10.55 0.70 11.37
CA ALA A 76 -10.00 -0.59 11.75
C ALA A 76 -9.51 -0.54 13.21
N LYS A 77 -9.91 -1.52 14.01
CA LYS A 77 -9.36 -1.76 15.35
C LYS A 77 -8.17 -2.70 15.23
N VAL A 78 -7.02 -2.32 15.76
CA VAL A 78 -5.76 -3.04 15.61
C VAL A 78 -5.17 -3.34 16.98
N ASP A 79 -4.84 -4.61 17.22
CA ASP A 79 -4.06 -5.02 18.37
C ASP A 79 -2.57 -4.79 18.09
N LEU A 80 -1.93 -3.94 18.90
CA LEU A 80 -0.55 -3.54 18.64
C LEU A 80 0.49 -4.58 19.08
N ALA A 81 0.12 -5.48 19.99
CA ALA A 81 1.01 -6.56 20.41
C ALA A 81 1.19 -7.62 19.31
N SER A 82 0.08 -8.04 18.69
CA SER A 82 0.08 -9.05 17.63
C SER A 82 0.18 -8.46 16.22
N GLY A 83 -0.04 -7.15 16.05
CA GLY A 83 -0.09 -6.48 14.76
C GLY A 83 -1.31 -6.86 13.92
N LYS A 84 -2.38 -7.40 14.54
CA LYS A 84 -3.56 -7.89 13.83
C LYS A 84 -4.69 -6.88 13.83
N VAL A 85 -5.38 -6.77 12.70
CA VAL A 85 -6.68 -6.10 12.62
C VAL A 85 -7.73 -7.00 13.28
N LEU A 86 -8.31 -6.52 14.39
CA LEU A 86 -9.32 -7.23 15.17
C LEU A 86 -10.73 -7.04 14.61
N ALA A 87 -11.03 -5.86 14.07
CA ALA A 87 -12.35 -5.51 13.55
C ALA A 87 -12.29 -4.33 12.58
N GLU A 88 -13.32 -4.18 11.74
CA GLU A 88 -13.51 -3.03 10.87
C GLU A 88 -14.97 -2.54 10.98
N ALA A 89 -15.14 -1.25 11.27
CA ALA A 89 -16.43 -0.57 11.25
C ALA A 89 -16.50 0.32 10.01
N ARG A 90 -17.49 0.12 9.14
CA ARG A 90 -17.67 0.97 7.96
C ARG A 90 -18.30 2.30 8.37
N LEU A 91 -17.77 3.38 7.79
CA LEU A 91 -18.42 4.69 7.88
C LEU A 91 -19.50 4.79 6.81
N GLN A 92 -20.64 5.37 7.15
CA GLN A 92 -21.75 5.55 6.18
C GLN A 92 -21.49 6.66 5.17
N ARG A 93 -20.49 7.52 5.41
CA ARG A 93 -20.08 8.64 4.55
C ARG A 93 -18.55 8.66 4.41
N GLY A 94 -18.04 9.39 3.41
CA GLY A 94 -16.60 9.48 3.17
C GLY A 94 -15.86 10.21 4.30
N GLY A 95 -14.96 9.51 5.00
CA GLY A 95 -14.16 10.06 6.12
C GLY A 95 -12.86 10.75 5.73
N SER A 96 -12.71 11.13 4.46
CA SER A 96 -11.42 11.61 3.93
C SER A 96 -11.00 12.98 4.46
N MET A 97 -11.96 13.79 4.93
CA MET A 97 -11.74 15.12 5.51
C MET A 97 -11.90 15.16 7.04
N CYS A 98 -12.12 14.00 7.65
CA CYS A 98 -12.45 13.91 9.07
C CYS A 98 -11.23 13.56 9.95
N GLY A 99 -11.24 13.89 11.23
CA GLY A 99 -10.27 13.36 12.22
C GLY A 99 -10.73 12.04 12.84
N ILE A 100 -9.87 11.37 13.60
CA ILE A 100 -10.28 10.32 14.55
C ILE A 100 -9.76 10.64 15.94
N ASP A 101 -10.59 10.43 16.95
CA ASP A 101 -10.22 10.58 18.36
C ASP A 101 -10.88 9.50 19.22
N ILE A 102 -10.37 9.27 20.42
CA ILE A 102 -10.89 8.29 21.38
C ILE A 102 -11.40 9.03 22.61
N THR A 103 -12.67 8.77 22.91
CA THR A 103 -13.39 9.29 24.07
C THR A 103 -13.76 8.14 25.00
N GLU A 104 -14.25 8.44 26.21
CA GLU A 104 -14.79 7.41 27.11
C GLU A 104 -15.96 6.63 26.50
N ALA A 105 -16.75 7.27 25.63
CA ALA A 105 -17.87 6.64 24.92
C ALA A 105 -17.41 5.76 23.73
N GLY A 106 -16.13 5.81 23.37
CA GLY A 106 -15.54 5.08 22.25
C GLY A 106 -14.91 5.98 21.19
N VAL A 107 -14.86 5.48 19.96
CA VAL A 107 -14.18 6.15 18.84
C VAL A 107 -15.07 7.24 18.23
N LEU A 108 -14.54 8.46 18.16
CA LEU A 108 -15.14 9.59 17.47
C LEU A 108 -14.46 9.79 16.12
N VAL A 109 -15.25 10.03 15.07
CA VAL A 109 -14.76 10.46 13.75
C VAL A 109 -15.40 11.82 13.47
N THR A 110 -14.59 12.87 13.33
CA THR A 110 -15.05 14.27 13.26
C THR A 110 -15.02 14.81 11.84
#